data_AF-A0A382WMN2-F1
#
_entry.id   AF-A0A382WMN2-F1
#
_cell.length_a   1.000
_cell.length_b   1.000
_cell.length_c   1.000
_cell.angle_alpha   90.00
_cell.angle_beta   90.00
_cell.angle_gamma   90.00
#
_symmetry.space_group_name_H-M   'P 1'
#
loop_
_entity.id
_entity.type
_entity.pdbx_description
1 polymer ?
#
loop_
_entity_poly.entity_id
_entity_poly.type
_entity_poly.pdbx_seq_one_letter_code
_entity_poly.pdbx_strand_id
1 'polypeptide(L)'
;MRELKTLTSRIAELLDRYSGWFILTIGIVTLLLIIPMVMMSPGESASDNPGGQVYDVFDLVNTTLPPRIHSAGFIVEAREGDILTQAPLFELYTNSQKLQEADSMGQLNPP
;
A
#
# COMPACT_ATOMS: atom_id res chain seq x y z
N MET A 1 -55.10 -16.79 15.01
CA MET A 1 -53.66 -16.60 14.73
C MET A 1 -53.44 -16.92 13.27
N ARG A 2 -53.44 -15.90 12.40
CA ARG A 2 -53.39 -16.01 10.94
C ARG A 2 -51.94 -16.15 10.46
N GLU A 3 -51.65 -17.30 9.83
CA GLU A 3 -50.88 -17.44 8.59
C GLU A 3 -49.74 -16.43 8.33
N LEU A 4 -48.59 -16.59 9.00
CA LEU A 4 -47.29 -16.02 8.56
C LEU A 4 -46.44 -17.08 7.82
N LYS A 5 -47.03 -18.23 7.49
CA LYS A 5 -46.34 -19.41 6.95
C LYS A 5 -46.16 -19.43 5.43
N THR A 6 -46.53 -18.37 4.72
CA THR A 6 -46.76 -18.46 3.26
C THR A 6 -45.63 -17.90 2.41
N LEU A 7 -44.83 -16.95 2.91
CA LEU A 7 -43.76 -16.34 2.09
C LEU A 7 -42.48 -17.18 2.12
N THR A 8 -42.03 -17.56 3.31
CA THR A 8 -40.80 -18.34 3.51
C THR A 8 -40.89 -19.73 2.90
N SER A 9 -42.05 -20.38 3.00
CA SER A 9 -42.31 -21.69 2.39
C SER A 9 -42.32 -21.60 0.87
N ARG A 10 -42.96 -20.59 0.28
CA ARG A 10 -42.95 -20.36 -1.17
C ARG A 10 -41.56 -20.04 -1.69
N ILE A 11 -40.77 -19.26 -0.96
CA ILE A 11 -39.37 -18.97 -1.30
C ILE A 11 -38.55 -20.27 -1.24
N ALA A 12 -38.73 -21.09 -0.19
CA ALA A 12 -38.04 -22.37 -0.06
C ALA A 12 -38.41 -23.34 -1.18
N GLU A 13 -39.69 -23.47 -1.55
CA GLU A 13 -40.15 -24.30 -2.67
C GLU A 13 -39.62 -23.82 -4.02
N LEU A 14 -39.55 -22.50 -4.24
CA LEU A 14 -38.94 -21.92 -5.44
C LEU A 14 -37.43 -22.16 -5.49
N LEU A 15 -36.75 -22.04 -4.35
CA LEU A 15 -35.31 -22.30 -4.24
C LEU A 15 -34.98 -23.78 -4.45
N ASP A 16 -35.82 -24.68 -3.94
CA ASP A 16 -35.67 -26.12 -4.12
C ASP A 16 -35.91 -26.52 -5.58
N ARG A 17 -37.01 -26.01 -6.18
CA ARG A 17 -37.37 -26.27 -7.58
C ARG A 17 -36.32 -25.76 -8.58
N TYR A 18 -35.68 -24.62 -8.30
CA TYR A 18 -34.67 -24.01 -9.16
C TYR A 18 -33.25 -24.07 -8.55
N SER A 19 -33.01 -24.99 -7.62
CA SER A 19 -31.77 -25.07 -6.83
C SER A 19 -30.52 -25.06 -7.72
N GLY A 20 -30.50 -25.85 -8.80
CA GLY A 20 -29.37 -25.86 -9.73
C GLY A 20 -29.12 -24.51 -10.41
N TRP A 21 -30.17 -23.79 -10.79
CA TRP A 21 -30.05 -22.48 -11.44
C TRP A 21 -29.67 -21.39 -10.43
N PHE A 22 -30.17 -21.51 -9.20
CA PHE A 22 -29.80 -20.65 -8.09
C PHE A 22 -28.32 -20.80 -7.71
N ILE A 23 -27.84 -22.05 -7.56
CA ILE A 23 -26.42 -22.36 -7.29
C ILE A 23 -25.54 -21.86 -8.42
N LEU A 24 -25.93 -22.07 -9.68
CA LEU A 24 -25.20 -21.56 -10.84
C LEU A 24 -25.11 -20.03 -10.81
N THR A 25 -26.23 -19.36 -10.51
CA THR A 25 -26.28 -17.89 -10.45
C THR A 25 -25.37 -17.36 -9.35
N ILE A 26 -25.42 -17.94 -8.15
CA ILE A 26 -24.51 -17.57 -7.05
C ILE A 26 -23.06 -17.81 -7.48
N GLY A 27 -22.76 -18.97 -8.07
CA GLY A 27 -21.42 -19.30 -8.54
C GLY A 27 -20.89 -18.28 -9.55
N ILE A 28 -21.73 -17.87 -10.50
CA ILE A 28 -21.39 -16.82 -11.47
C ILE A 28 -21.16 -15.49 -10.76
N VAL A 29 -22.04 -15.07 -9.85
CA VAL A 29 -21.90 -13.82 -9.09
C VAL A 29 -20.60 -13.83 -8.28
N THR A 30 -20.30 -14.92 -7.58
CA THR A 30 -19.05 -15.09 -6.83
C THR A 30 -17.84 -15.01 -7.76
N LEU A 31 -17.90 -15.62 -8.94
CA LEU A 31 -16.80 -15.57 -9.90
C LEU A 31 -16.62 -14.16 -10.49
N LEU A 32 -17.71 -13.43 -10.72
CA LEU A 32 -17.67 -12.02 -11.16
C LEU A 32 -17.03 -11.11 -10.10
N LEU A 33 -17.18 -11.41 -8.80
CA LEU A 33 -16.52 -10.65 -7.73
C LEU A 33 -14.99 -10.84 -7.69
N ILE A 34 -14.44 -11.83 -8.39
CA ILE A 34 -12.98 -11.99 -8.53
C ILE A 34 -12.40 -10.93 -9.48
N ILE A 35 -13.19 -10.45 -10.45
CA ILE A 35 -12.74 -9.48 -11.46
C ILE A 35 -12.12 -8.23 -10.81
N PRO A 36 -12.78 -7.50 -9.88
CA PRO A 36 -12.16 -6.34 -9.26
C PRO A 36 -10.91 -6.70 -8.45
N MET A 37 -10.83 -7.88 -7.83
CA MET A 37 -9.62 -8.28 -7.08
C MET A 37 -8.38 -8.42 -7.96
N VAL A 38 -8.53 -8.81 -9.23
CA VAL A 38 -7.40 -9.03 -10.15
C VAL A 38 -7.16 -7.83 -11.06
N MET A 39 -8.22 -7.12 -11.45
CA MET A 39 -8.14 -6.04 -12.44
C MET A 39 -8.06 -4.64 -11.83
N MET A 40 -8.42 -4.45 -10.56
CA MET A 40 -8.34 -3.15 -9.89
C MET A 40 -7.09 -3.12 -9.00
N SER A 41 -6.01 -2.53 -9.50
CA SER A 41 -4.84 -2.24 -8.66
C SER A 41 -5.23 -1.27 -7.54
N PRO A 42 -4.71 -1.44 -6.31
CA PRO A 42 -4.90 -0.44 -5.25
C PRO A 42 -4.41 0.92 -5.75
N GLY A 43 -5.32 1.89 -5.83
CA GLY A 43 -4.98 3.25 -6.28
C GLY A 43 -4.19 4.02 -5.23
N GLU A 44 -4.33 3.63 -3.96
CA GLU A 44 -3.67 4.24 -2.82
C GLU A 44 -3.23 3.14 -1.85
N SER A 45 -2.10 3.36 -1.19
CA SER A 45 -1.73 2.57 -0.02
C SER A 45 -2.62 3.00 1.15
N ALA A 46 -2.96 2.08 2.03
CA ALA A 46 -3.64 2.43 3.27
C ALA A 46 -2.80 3.50 3.99
N SER A 47 -3.38 4.69 4.15
CA SER A 47 -2.69 5.81 4.77
C SER A 47 -2.75 5.63 6.29
N ASP A 48 -1.60 5.74 6.96
CA ASP A 48 -1.52 5.81 8.43
C ASP A 48 -2.07 7.15 8.98
N ASN A 49 -2.55 8.01 8.08
CA ASN A 49 -3.11 9.31 8.35
C ASN A 49 -4.60 9.19 8.74
N PRO A 50 -4.98 9.41 10.02
CA PRO A 50 -6.38 9.41 10.46
C PRO A 50 -7.23 10.59 9.96
N GLY A 51 -6.67 11.45 9.09
CA GLY A 51 -7.31 12.65 8.55
C GLY A 51 -7.39 13.81 9.54
N GLY A 52 -7.96 14.93 9.09
CA GLY A 52 -8.18 16.13 9.87
C GLY A 52 -7.17 17.24 9.59
N GLN A 53 -7.36 18.38 10.26
CA GLN A 53 -6.71 19.66 9.90
C GLN A 53 -5.18 19.59 9.77
N VAL A 54 -4.51 18.83 10.64
CA VAL A 54 -3.04 18.69 10.61
C VAL A 54 -2.58 18.09 9.28
N TYR A 55 -3.33 17.12 8.78
CA TYR A 55 -3.00 16.40 7.57
C TYR A 55 -3.49 17.13 6.32
N ASP A 56 -4.62 17.83 6.39
CA ASP A 56 -5.06 18.70 5.30
C ASP A 56 -4.01 19.78 5.00
N VAL A 57 -3.38 20.33 6.04
CA VAL A 57 -2.26 21.28 5.90
C VAL A 57 -1.03 20.59 5.34
N PHE A 58 -0.71 19.38 5.78
CA PHE A 58 0.41 18.60 5.26
C PHE A 58 0.26 18.29 3.76
N ASP A 59 -0.94 17.87 3.33
CA ASP A 59 -1.26 17.58 1.93
C ASP A 59 -1.23 18.86 1.08
N LEU A 60 -1.75 19.97 1.61
CA LEU A 60 -1.66 21.28 0.96
C LEU A 60 -0.21 21.72 0.80
N VAL A 61 0.63 21.56 1.83
CA VAL A 61 2.06 21.87 1.78
C VAL A 61 2.75 20.98 0.75
N ASN A 62 2.52 19.67 0.75
CA ASN A 62 3.14 18.79 -0.24
C ASN A 62 2.68 19.05 -1.68
N THR A 63 1.44 19.50 -1.88
CA THR A 63 0.93 19.83 -3.22
C THR A 63 1.48 21.17 -3.72
N THR A 64 1.56 22.17 -2.84
CA THR A 64 2.03 23.53 -3.20
C THR A 64 3.55 23.66 -3.21
N LEU A 65 4.22 22.89 -2.35
CA LEU A 65 5.66 22.85 -2.16
C LEU A 65 6.11 21.37 -2.23
N PRO A 66 6.09 20.76 -3.44
CA PRO A 66 6.48 19.37 -3.59
C PRO A 66 7.88 19.14 -3.01
N PRO A 67 8.11 18.04 -2.27
CA PRO A 67 9.40 17.75 -1.67
C PRO A 67 10.50 17.77 -2.75
N ARG A 68 11.43 18.72 -2.64
CA ARG A 68 12.58 18.83 -3.55
C ARG A 68 13.80 18.05 -3.06
N ILE A 69 13.73 17.52 -1.84
CA ILE A 69 14.83 16.85 -1.16
C ILE A 69 14.28 15.56 -0.58
N HIS A 70 14.83 14.43 -1.02
CA HIS A 70 14.67 13.16 -0.34
C HIS A 70 15.87 12.99 0.59
N SER A 71 15.62 12.98 1.90
CA SER A 71 16.67 12.80 2.90
C SER A 71 16.88 11.32 3.18
N ALA A 72 18.11 10.84 2.99
CA ALA A 72 18.55 9.55 3.47
C ALA A 72 19.45 9.75 4.70
N GLY A 73 18.98 9.32 5.87
CA GLY A 73 19.77 9.35 7.10
C GLY A 73 20.59 8.08 7.25
N PHE A 74 21.89 8.22 7.53
CA PHE A 74 22.78 7.10 7.82
C PHE A 74 23.31 7.22 9.24
N ILE A 75 23.30 6.10 9.98
CA ILE A 75 24.00 5.95 11.25
C ILE A 75 25.11 4.94 10.99
N VAL A 76 26.34 5.30 11.35
CA VAL A 76 27.54 4.50 11.09
C VAL A 76 28.30 4.22 12.38
N GLU A 77 28.85 3.02 12.47
CA GLU A 77 29.68 2.55 13.58
C GLU A 77 31.00 2.01 13.04
N ALA A 78 32.08 2.13 13.82
CA ALA A 78 33.35 1.51 13.47
C ALA A 78 33.23 -0.01 13.61
N ARG A 79 33.79 -0.77 12.66
CA ARG A 79 33.83 -2.24 12.77
C ARG A 79 34.53 -2.69 14.06
N GLU A 80 35.58 -1.98 14.42
CA GLU A 80 36.35 -2.17 15.65
C GLU A 80 36.83 -0.80 16.17
N GLY A 81 36.81 -0.61 17.49
CA GLY A 81 37.39 0.57 18.13
C GLY A 81 36.56 1.86 17.98
N ASP A 82 37.24 2.99 17.79
CA ASP A 82 36.65 4.34 17.81
C ASP A 82 36.41 4.87 16.38
N ILE A 83 35.17 5.28 16.11
CA ILE A 83 34.71 5.86 14.83
C ILE A 83 35.42 7.16 14.47
N LEU A 84 36.00 7.86 15.44
CA LEU A 84 36.71 9.13 15.22
C LEU A 84 38.19 8.95 14.86
N THR A 85 38.63 7.72 14.61
CA THR A 85 39.99 7.43 14.15
C THR A 85 40.13 7.55 12.63
N GLN A 86 41.37 7.66 12.15
CA GLN A 86 41.65 7.93 10.73
C GLN A 86 41.04 6.89 9.79
N ALA A 87 41.17 5.60 10.09
CA ALA A 87 40.75 4.54 9.17
C ALA A 87 39.22 4.51 8.95
N PRO A 88 38.36 4.51 10.00
CA PRO A 88 36.91 4.60 9.83
C PRO A 88 36.47 5.91 9.14
N LEU A 89 37.06 7.05 9.48
CA LEU A 89 36.74 8.33 8.84
C LEU A 89 37.12 8.35 7.36
N PHE A 90 38.23 7.72 6.99
CA PHE A 90 38.64 7.60 5.60
C PHE A 90 37.72 6.65 4.80
N GLU A 91 37.27 5.55 5.40
CA GLU A 91 36.24 4.67 4.81
C GLU A 91 34.93 5.45 4.59
N LEU A 92 34.47 6.18 5.61
CA LEU A 92 33.26 7.00 5.53
C LEU A 92 33.37 8.03 4.41
N TYR A 93 34.47 8.78 4.35
CA TYR A 93 34.73 9.75 3.28
C TYR A 93 34.69 9.11 1.90
N THR A 94 35.38 7.98 1.71
CA THR A 94 35.44 7.27 0.42
C THR A 94 34.05 6.80 -0.02
N ASN A 95 33.25 6.29 0.91
CA ASN A 95 31.89 5.85 0.60
C ASN A 95 30.96 7.04 0.32
N SER A 96 31.13 8.18 0.99
CA SER A 96 30.40 9.40 0.67
C SER A 96 30.72 9.93 -0.73
N GLN A 97 31.99 9.85 -1.17
CA GLN A 97 32.38 10.22 -2.54
C GLN A 97 31.70 9.32 -3.57
N LYS A 98 31.73 7.99 -3.36
CA LYS A 98 31.04 7.04 -4.24
C LYS A 98 29.54 7.30 -4.33
N LEU A 99 28.91 7.67 -3.22
CA LEU A 99 27.48 8.00 -3.20
C LEU A 99 27.20 9.27 -4.03
N GLN A 100 28.03 10.31 -3.89
CA GLN A 100 27.90 11.53 -4.68
C GLN A 100 28.14 11.29 -6.18
N GLU A 101 29.11 10.44 -6.52
CA GLU A 101 29.36 10.04 -7.92
C GLU A 101 28.15 9.29 -8.49
N ALA A 102 27.61 8.31 -7.75
CA ALA A 102 26.41 7.58 -8.16
C ALA A 102 25.19 8.49 -8.35
N ASP A 103 25.01 9.47 -7.46
CA ASP A 103 23.95 10.47 -7.58
C ASP A 103 24.12 11.33 -8.85
N SER A 104 25.35 11.80 -9.10
CA SER A 104 25.67 12.59 -10.29
C SER A 104 25.42 11.84 -11.60
N MET A 105 25.50 10.51 -11.56
CA MET A 105 25.20 9.61 -12.68
C MET A 105 23.70 9.25 -12.76
N GLY A 106 22.85 9.77 -11.87
CA GLY A 106 21.42 9.47 -11.83
C GLY A 106 21.10 8.05 -11.37
N GLN A 107 22.01 7.36 -10.69
CA GLN A 107 21.85 5.97 -10.28
C GLN A 107 21.07 5.81 -8.97
N LEU A 108 20.84 6.91 -8.24
CA LEU A 108 20.22 6.88 -6.91
C LEU A 108 18.77 7.40 -6.89
N ASN A 109 18.32 8.09 -7.94
CA ASN A 109 16.93 8.52 -8.05
C ASN A 109 16.09 7.38 -8.66
N PRO A 110 14.92 7.03 -8.09
CA PRO A 110 13.96 6.19 -8.79
C PRO A 110 13.48 6.90 -10.08
N PRO A 111 13.07 6.15 -11.12
CA PRO A 111 12.55 6.71 -12.36
C PRO A 111 11.27 7.54 -12.17
#